data_AF-A0A7C6Z8L1-F1
#
_entry.id   AF-A0A7C6Z8L1-F1
#
_cell.length_a   1.000
_cell.length_b   1.000
_cell.length_c   1.000
_cell.angle_alpha   90.00
_cell.angle_beta   90.00
_cell.angle_gamma   90.00
#
_symmetry.space_group_name_H-M   'P 1'
#
loop_
_entity.id
_entity.type
_entity.pdbx_description
1 polymer ?
#
loop_
_entity_poly.entity_id
_entity_poly.type
_entity_poly.pdbx_seq_one_letter_code
_entity_poly.pdbx_strand_id
1 'polypeptide(L)'
;MAAGSLAGALLGALDLLTMVQMAKKAAALNPNRASALVRRVALGRMALVFGALALGAMVLGQTSFLCMAAAYIVVRLGGLFVIAARSRAAWRRTGVDAGASLRADRAERG
;
A
#
# COMPACT_ATOMS: atom_id res chain seq x y z
N MET A 1 14.11 21.00 9.56
CA MET A 1 12.98 20.10 9.92
C MET A 1 11.92 20.00 8.83
N ALA A 2 11.27 21.09 8.40
CA ALA A 2 10.18 21.04 7.40
C ALA A 2 10.56 20.38 6.06
N ALA A 3 11.77 20.65 5.54
CA ALA A 3 12.26 20.04 4.30
C ALA A 3 12.38 18.50 4.38
N GLY A 4 12.80 17.96 5.55
CA GLY A 4 12.88 16.51 5.78
C GLY A 4 11.49 15.87 5.86
N SER A 5 10.54 16.50 6.55
CA SER A 5 9.17 16.00 6.62
C SER A 5 8.50 15.95 5.24
N LEU A 6 8.72 16.97 4.40
CA LEU A 6 8.16 17.03 3.05
C LEU A 6 8.77 15.95 2.14
N ALA A 7 10.09 15.75 2.20
CA ALA A 7 10.79 14.74 1.43
C ALA A 7 10.37 13.31 1.82
N GLY A 8 10.21 13.03 3.12
CA GLY A 8 9.70 11.75 3.61
C GLY A 8 8.25 11.48 3.17
N ALA A 9 7.40 12.50 3.16
CA ALA A 9 6.02 12.39 2.69
C ALA A 9 5.93 12.14 1.18
N LEU A 10 6.74 12.82 0.37
CA LEU A 10 6.84 12.60 -1.08
C LEU A 10 7.33 11.18 -1.40
N LEU A 11 8.37 10.71 -0.72
CA LEU A 11 8.86 9.34 -0.83
C LEU A 11 7.78 8.31 -0.46
N GLY A 12 7.03 8.57 0.61
CA GLY A 12 5.92 7.71 1.04
C GLY A 12 4.79 7.64 0.00
N ALA A 13 4.44 8.78 -0.59
CA ALA A 13 3.39 8.86 -1.60
C ALA A 13 3.79 8.15 -2.90
N LEU A 14 5.02 8.37 -3.38
CA LEU A 14 5.56 7.70 -4.56
C LEU A 14 5.62 6.18 -4.36
N ASP A 15 6.04 5.72 -3.18
CA ASP A 15 6.08 4.30 -2.86
C ASP A 15 4.68 3.67 -2.87
N LEU A 16 3.68 4.38 -2.32
CA LEU A 16 2.29 3.94 -2.33
C LEU A 16 1.74 3.82 -3.76
N LEU A 17 1.99 4.82 -4.62
CA LEU A 17 1.61 4.79 -6.03
C LEU A 17 2.25 3.61 -6.75
N THR A 18 3.54 3.37 -6.50
CA THR A 18 4.23 2.24 -7.14
C THR A 18 3.68 0.90 -6.66
N MET A 19 3.35 0.77 -5.36
CA MET A 19 2.69 -0.42 -4.81
C MET A 19 1.34 -0.69 -5.46
N VAL A 20 0.50 0.33 -5.63
CA VAL A 20 -0.82 0.17 -6.25
C VAL A 20 -0.68 -0.26 -7.71
N GLN A 21 0.26 0.33 -8.45
CA GLN A 21 0.56 -0.06 -9.83
C GLN A 21 1.06 -1.51 -9.93
N MET A 22 1.97 -1.91 -9.04
CA MET A 22 2.46 -3.29 -8.98
C MET A 22 1.35 -4.28 -8.58
N ALA A 23 0.49 -3.92 -7.62
CA ALA A 23 -0.63 -4.75 -7.20
C ALA A 23 -1.62 -4.97 -8.36
N LYS A 24 -1.91 -3.93 -9.16
CA LYS A 24 -2.73 -4.05 -10.37
C LYS A 24 -2.09 -4.98 -11.40
N LYS A 25 -0.80 -4.81 -11.71
CA LYS A 25 -0.07 -5.69 -12.64
C LYS A 25 0.01 -7.13 -12.13
N ALA A 26 0.24 -7.33 -10.84
CA ALA A 26 0.38 -8.65 -10.24
C ALA A 26 -0.97 -9.40 -10.20
N ALA A 27 -2.07 -8.70 -9.95
CA ALA A 27 -3.43 -9.26 -10.04
C ALA A 27 -3.76 -9.79 -11.44
N ALA A 28 -3.19 -9.18 -12.51
CA ALA A 28 -3.40 -9.63 -13.89
C ALA A 28 -2.58 -10.89 -14.26
N LEU A 29 -1.51 -11.23 -13.54
CA LEU A 29 -0.61 -12.33 -13.87
C LEU A 29 -0.91 -13.63 -13.10
N ASN A 30 -1.16 -13.56 -11.78
CA ASN A 30 -1.66 -14.69 -10.98
C ASN A 30 -1.89 -14.27 -9.50
N PRO A 31 -3.14 -14.22 -8.98
CA PRO A 31 -3.44 -13.61 -7.67
C PRO A 31 -2.77 -14.32 -6.47
N ASN A 32 -2.60 -15.65 -6.53
CA ASN A 32 -2.01 -16.42 -5.42
C ASN A 32 -0.48 -16.30 -5.32
N ARG A 33 0.23 -16.16 -6.45
CA ARG A 33 1.69 -15.91 -6.47
C ARG A 33 2.02 -14.43 -6.36
N ALA A 34 1.13 -13.57 -6.84
CA ALA A 34 1.23 -12.11 -6.77
C ALA A 34 1.30 -11.62 -5.33
N SER A 35 0.50 -12.16 -4.41
CA SER A 35 0.48 -11.71 -3.01
C SER A 35 1.84 -11.92 -2.33
N ALA A 36 2.46 -13.10 -2.53
CA ALA A 36 3.77 -13.43 -1.99
C ALA A 36 4.89 -12.60 -2.61
N LEU A 37 4.86 -12.41 -3.93
CA LEU A 37 5.84 -11.60 -4.65
C LEU A 37 5.74 -10.12 -4.26
N VAL A 38 4.53 -9.56 -4.22
CA VAL A 38 4.28 -8.19 -3.80
C VAL A 38 4.72 -7.98 -2.35
N ARG A 39 4.53 -8.96 -1.45
CA ARG A 39 5.04 -8.88 -0.06
C ARG A 39 6.56 -8.84 0.01
N ARG A 40 7.26 -9.68 -0.77
CA ARG A 40 8.72 -9.70 -0.82
C ARG A 40 9.29 -8.43 -1.44
N VAL A 41 8.69 -7.95 -2.52
CA VAL A 41 9.06 -6.68 -3.17
C VAL A 41 8.77 -5.49 -2.26
N ALA A 42 7.66 -5.51 -1.52
CA ALA A 42 7.32 -4.51 -0.50
C ALA A 42 8.38 -4.41 0.60
N LEU A 43 8.82 -5.56 1.12
CA LEU A 43 9.87 -5.66 2.13
C LEU A 43 11.23 -5.21 1.59
N GLY A 44 11.60 -5.65 0.38
CA GLY A 44 12.85 -5.23 -0.27
C GLY A 44 12.90 -3.72 -0.55
N ARG A 45 11.78 -3.13 -0.98
CA ARG A 45 11.67 -1.67 -1.15
C ARG A 45 11.74 -0.93 0.18
N MET A 46 11.15 -1.44 1.25
CA MET A 46 11.31 -0.82 2.58
C MET A 46 12.78 -0.78 2.99
N ALA A 47 13.51 -1.88 2.81
CA ALA A 47 14.93 -1.92 3.12
C ALA A 47 15.73 -0.90 2.29
N LEU A 48 15.44 -0.77 0.99
CA LEU A 48 16.08 0.23 0.13
C LEU A 48 15.76 1.67 0.54
N VAL A 49 14.50 1.98 0.86
CA VAL A 49 14.10 3.32 1.28
C VAL A 49 14.73 3.70 2.62
N PHE A 50 14.70 2.79 3.60
CA PHE A 50 15.36 3.03 4.89
C PHE A 50 16.89 3.09 4.75
N GLY A 51 17.50 2.31 3.86
CA GLY A 51 18.92 2.40 3.53
C GLY A 51 19.29 3.75 2.91
N ALA A 52 18.50 4.23 1.95
CA ALA A 52 18.69 5.55 1.34
C ALA A 52 18.48 6.70 2.35
N LEU A 53 17.48 6.57 3.23
CA LEU A 53 17.27 7.52 4.32
C LEU A 53 18.43 7.51 5.32
N ALA A 54 18.99 6.33 5.66
CA ALA A 54 20.13 6.20 6.54
C ALA A 54 21.41 6.81 5.94
N LEU A 55 21.62 6.66 4.62
CA LEU A 55 22.70 7.35 3.91
C LEU A 55 22.48 8.87 3.90
N GLY A 56 21.25 9.33 3.67
CA GLY A 56 20.89 10.75 3.77
C GLY A 56 21.06 11.33 5.19
N ALA A 57 20.90 10.50 6.23
CA ALA A 57 21.12 10.87 7.63
C ALA A 57 22.56 11.28 7.91
N MET A 58 23.54 10.65 7.23
CA MET A 58 24.95 11.00 7.36
C MET A 58 25.24 12.43 6.88
N VAL A 59 24.41 12.97 5.99
CA VAL A 59 24.56 14.32 5.41
C VAL A 59 23.69 15.35 6.14
N LEU A 60 22.46 14.99 6.52
CA LEU A 60 21.43 15.91 7.03
C LEU A 60 21.26 15.87 8.56
N GLY A 61 21.92 14.93 9.25
CA GLY A 61 21.86 14.75 10.70
C GLY A 61 20.72 13.81 11.19
N GLN A 62 20.89 13.24 12.38
CA GLN A 62 19.96 12.25 12.98
C GLN A 62 18.52 12.75 13.13
N THR A 63 18.33 14.02 13.48
CA THR A 63 17.00 14.62 13.66
C THR A 63 16.23 14.73 12.35
N SER A 64 16.93 15.05 11.25
CA SER A 64 16.36 15.09 9.89
C SER A 64 15.95 13.69 9.42
N PHE A 65 16.74 12.67 9.76
CA PHE A 65 16.41 11.27 9.48
C PHE A 65 15.15 10.81 10.20
N LEU A 66 15.04 11.06 11.51
CA LEU A 66 13.85 10.70 12.29
C LEU A 66 12.60 11.38 11.72
N CYS A 67 12.70 12.65 11.31
CA CYS A 67 11.59 13.37 10.68
C CYS A 67 11.20 12.76 9.31
N MET A 68 12.17 12.44 8.46
CA MET A 68 11.91 11.79 7.16
C MET A 68 11.29 10.41 7.33
N ALA A 69 11.85 9.59 8.23
CA ALA A 69 11.37 8.24 8.51
C ALA A 69 9.95 8.25 9.11
N ALA A 70 9.68 9.15 10.06
CA ALA A 70 8.35 9.30 10.65
C ALA A 70 7.32 9.74 9.60
N ALA A 71 7.63 10.76 8.79
CA ALA A 71 6.75 11.22 7.72
C ALA A 71 6.46 10.11 6.70
N TYR A 72 7.48 9.34 6.33
CA TYR A 72 7.35 8.19 5.44
C TYR A 72 6.42 7.11 6.00
N ILE A 73 6.61 6.72 7.27
CA ILE A 73 5.78 5.70 7.94
C ILE A 73 4.33 6.16 8.00
N VAL A 74 4.08 7.42 8.38
CA VAL A 74 2.72 7.98 8.50
C VAL A 74 2.00 7.95 7.16
N VAL A 75 2.65 8.43 6.09
CA VAL A 75 2.04 8.42 4.75
C VAL A 75 1.77 6.99 4.27
N ARG A 76 2.70 6.08 4.55
CA ARG A 76 2.54 4.67 4.14
C ARG A 76 1.43 3.96 4.91
N LEU A 77 1.34 4.12 6.23
CA LEU A 77 0.25 3.57 7.05
C LEU A 77 -1.09 4.19 6.66
N GLY A 78 -1.14 5.51 6.50
CA GLY A 78 -2.35 6.21 6.07
C GLY A 78 -2.84 5.73 4.70
N GLY A 79 -1.93 5.59 3.74
CA GLY A 79 -2.26 5.08 2.41
C GLY A 79 -2.73 3.61 2.42
N LEU A 80 -2.09 2.74 3.21
CA LEU A 80 -2.53 1.36 3.38
C LEU A 80 -3.92 1.28 4.03
N PHE A 81 -4.18 2.15 5.02
CA PHE A 81 -5.50 2.22 5.66
C PHE A 81 -6.59 2.66 4.68
N VAL A 82 -6.33 3.70 3.87
CA VAL A 82 -7.27 4.16 2.83
C VAL A 82 -7.53 3.08 1.79
N ILE A 83 -6.47 2.38 1.33
CA ILE A 83 -6.61 1.26 0.40
C ILE A 83 -7.43 0.14 1.05
N ALA A 84 -7.11 -0.28 2.27
CA ALA A 84 -7.85 -1.33 2.97
C ALA A 84 -9.33 -0.97 3.22
N ALA A 85 -9.61 0.29 3.55
CA ALA A 85 -10.97 0.80 3.71
C ALA A 85 -11.75 0.76 2.39
N ARG A 86 -11.13 1.20 1.29
CA ARG A 86 -11.72 1.11 -0.06
C ARG A 86 -11.92 -0.34 -0.50
N SER A 87 -10.98 -1.23 -0.20
CA SER A 87 -11.11 -2.66 -0.46
C SER A 87 -12.28 -3.27 0.31
N ARG A 88 -12.44 -2.97 1.61
CA ARG A 88 -13.61 -3.43 2.38
C ARG A 88 -14.92 -2.88 1.84
N ALA A 89 -14.94 -1.62 1.41
CA ALA A 89 -16.12 -1.01 0.81
C ALA A 89 -16.48 -1.65 -0.54
N ALA A 90 -15.49 -2.01 -1.36
CA ALA A 90 -15.70 -2.73 -2.62
C ALA A 90 -16.18 -4.17 -2.38
N TRP A 91 -15.57 -4.88 -1.43
CA TRP A 91 -15.97 -6.24 -1.04
C TRP A 91 -17.38 -6.31 -0.46
N ARG A 92 -17.82 -5.27 0.27
CA ARG A 92 -19.21 -5.18 0.74
C ARG A 92 -20.21 -5.05 -0.42
N ARG A 93 -19.85 -4.37 -1.51
CA ARG A 93 -20.72 -4.27 -2.70
C ARG A 93 -20.78 -5.59 -3.45
N THR A 94 -19.62 -6.16 -3.78
CA THR A 94 -19.58 -7.44 -4.51
C THR A 94 -20.15 -8.61 -3.69
N GLY A 95 -20.00 -8.60 -2.36
CA GLY A 95 -20.62 -9.60 -1.48
C GLY A 95 -22.15 -9.46 -1.39
N VAL A 96 -22.68 -8.24 -1.51
CA VAL A 96 -24.12 -8.00 -1.62
C VAL A 96 -24.64 -8.46 -3.00
N ASP A 97 -23.90 -8.17 -4.07
CA ASP A 97 -24.26 -8.59 -5.43
C ASP A 97 -24.24 -10.12 -5.59
N ALA A 98 -23.24 -10.80 -5.02
CA ALA A 98 -23.16 -12.26 -4.99
C ALA A 98 -24.27 -12.90 -4.11
N GLY A 99 -24.65 -12.23 -3.02
CA GLY A 99 -25.77 -12.66 -2.19
C GLY A 99 -27.13 -12.49 -2.87
N ALA A 100 -27.28 -11.47 -3.71
CA ALA A 100 -28.49 -11.23 -4.50
C ALA A 100 -28.63 -12.24 -5.64
N SER A 101 -27.56 -12.56 -6.37
CA SER A 101 -27.60 -13.56 -7.44
C SER A 101 -27.89 -14.97 -6.91
N LEU A 102 -27.33 -15.35 -5.75
CA LEU A 102 -27.63 -16.64 -5.10
C LEU A 102 -29.08 -16.78 -4.63
N ARG A 103 -29.77 -15.68 -4.32
CA ARG A 103 -31.21 -15.71 -3.97
C ARG A 103 -32.10 -15.80 -5.21
N ALA A 104 -31.73 -15.10 -6.29
CA ALA A 104 -32.44 -15.17 -7.57
C ALA A 104 -32.38 -16.60 -8.15
N ASP A 105 -31.20 -17.22 -8.15
CA ASP A 105 -31.00 -18.58 -8.67
C ASP A 105 -31.76 -19.66 -7.85
N ARG A 106 -32.07 -19.35 -6.58
CA ARG A 106 -32.88 -20.21 -5.71
C ARG A 106 -34.38 -20.04 -5.92
N ALA A 107 -34.82 -18.85 -6.34
CA ALA A 107 -36.21 -18.55 -6.64
C ALA A 107 -36.64 -19.11 -8.01
N GLU A 108 -35.72 -19.27 -8.96
CA GLU A 108 -36.01 -19.90 -10.26
C GLU A 108 -36.07 -21.44 -10.19
N ARG A 109 -35.60 -22.05 -9.11
CA ARG A 109 -35.54 -23.52 -8.94
C ARG A 109 -36.60 -24.08 -7.99
N GLY A 110 -37.46 -23.26 -7.41
CA GLY A 110 -38.56 -23.66 -6.51
C GLY A 110 -39.90 -23.30 -7.10
#